data_AF-A0A399RLE1-F1
#
_entry.id   AF-A0A399RLE1-F1
#
_cell.length_a   1.000
_cell.length_b   1.000
_cell.length_c   1.000
_cell.angle_alpha   90.00
_cell.angle_beta   90.00
_cell.angle_gamma   90.00
#
_symmetry.space_group_name_H-M   'P 1'
#
loop_
_entity.id
_entity.type
_entity.pdbx_description
1 polymer ?
#
loop_
_entity_poly.entity_id
_entity_poly.type
_entity_poly.pdbx_seq_one_letter_code
_entity_poly.pdbx_strand_id
1 'polypeptide(L)'
;MPALLKELLFFMMTFWDGIVAALTNSQPSLLFPVFLGLVLTSAVIWLANGRFWAFVYFATIPFLNWSFGMVDSITIATPGETFARGIELHPLTVVTGLVFVFRDFVQRRMGHKVLIVMALAIAWSFFYAWPVIALASGIAFAISEITDWLIFTFTKYRLSTRILVSSAVAAPVDTTIFLYGADLARQMQLGDEPGNMLHLANWIVFIIGKMSGAAVISYYIRQREKQGLIDPYDDDGFTPESKPAGA
;
A
#
# COMPACT_ATOMS: atom_id res chain seq x y z
N MET A 1 -39.91 -7.14 23.28
CA MET A 1 -38.66 -7.75 23.82
C MET A 1 -38.13 -8.91 22.97
N PRO A 2 -38.91 -9.95 22.60
CA PRO A 2 -38.39 -11.06 21.80
C PRO A 2 -38.09 -10.71 20.32
N ALA A 3 -38.78 -9.73 19.73
CA ALA A 3 -38.50 -9.27 18.37
C ALA A 3 -37.16 -8.51 18.28
N LEU A 4 -36.92 -7.57 19.19
CA LEU A 4 -35.67 -6.79 19.27
C LEU A 4 -34.45 -7.69 19.54
N LEU A 5 -34.60 -8.72 20.37
CA LEU A 5 -33.53 -9.71 20.58
C LEU A 5 -33.22 -10.52 19.30
N LYS A 6 -34.23 -10.89 18.52
CA LYS A 6 -34.04 -11.58 17.23
C LYS A 6 -33.35 -10.71 16.19
N GLU A 7 -33.75 -9.43 16.09
CA GLU A 7 -33.10 -8.47 15.19
C GLU A 7 -31.64 -8.24 15.60
N LEU A 8 -31.37 -8.08 16.90
CA LEU A 8 -30.00 -7.94 17.42
C LEU A 8 -29.15 -9.19 17.10
N LEU A 9 -29.69 -10.38 17.35
CA LEU A 9 -28.98 -11.65 17.05
C LEU A 9 -28.72 -11.81 15.56
N PHE A 10 -29.70 -11.49 14.71
CA PHE A 10 -29.54 -11.50 13.25
C PHE A 10 -28.45 -10.52 12.80
N PHE A 11 -28.45 -9.30 13.35
CA PHE A 11 -27.41 -8.31 13.08
C PHE A 11 -26.03 -8.80 13.52
N MET A 12 -25.91 -9.38 14.72
CA MET A 12 -24.64 -9.91 15.22
C MET A 12 -24.12 -11.08 14.37
N MET A 13 -25.01 -12.00 13.96
CA MET A 13 -24.64 -13.12 13.09
C MET A 13 -24.19 -12.64 11.71
N THR A 14 -24.97 -11.77 11.07
CA THR A 14 -24.61 -11.23 9.75
C THR A 14 -23.30 -10.43 9.78
N PHE A 15 -23.08 -9.64 10.84
CA PHE A 15 -21.83 -8.93 11.04
C PHE A 15 -20.65 -9.90 11.25
N TRP A 16 -20.83 -10.93 12.07
CA TRP A 16 -19.81 -11.95 12.32
C TRP A 16 -19.46 -12.72 11.04
N ASP A 17 -20.47 -13.17 10.29
CA ASP A 17 -20.31 -13.88 9.04
C ASP A 17 -19.58 -12.99 8.01
N GLY A 18 -19.86 -11.69 8.00
CA GLY A 18 -19.15 -10.70 7.18
C GLY A 18 -17.66 -10.61 7.53
N ILE A 19 -17.31 -10.57 8.83
CA ILE A 19 -15.91 -10.57 9.28
C ILE A 19 -15.21 -11.87 8.88
N VAL A 20 -15.85 -13.02 9.13
CA VAL A 20 -15.29 -14.33 8.79
C VAL A 20 -15.06 -14.43 7.29
N ALA A 21 -16.03 -14.00 6.47
CA ALA A 21 -15.89 -13.99 5.02
C ALA A 21 -14.74 -13.08 4.57
N ALA A 22 -14.61 -11.88 5.13
CA ALA A 22 -13.53 -10.96 4.79
C ALA A 22 -12.15 -11.52 5.14
N LEU A 23 -11.98 -12.09 6.34
CA LEU A 23 -10.71 -12.68 6.78
C LEU A 23 -10.34 -13.94 6.01
N THR A 24 -11.32 -14.77 5.67
CA THR A 24 -11.07 -16.09 5.07
C THR A 24 -11.17 -16.12 3.56
N ASN A 25 -11.32 -14.96 2.91
CA ASN A 25 -11.60 -14.87 1.48
C ASN A 25 -12.80 -15.77 1.08
N SER A 26 -13.91 -15.62 1.81
CA SER A 26 -15.16 -16.37 1.66
C SER A 26 -15.05 -17.89 1.91
N GLN A 27 -14.06 -18.35 2.67
CA GLN A 27 -13.86 -19.76 3.04
C GLN A 27 -13.89 -19.97 4.56
N PRO A 28 -15.07 -20.01 5.21
CA PRO A 28 -15.18 -20.05 6.68
C PRO A 28 -14.45 -21.22 7.35
N SER A 29 -14.25 -22.34 6.64
CA SER A 29 -13.46 -23.49 7.12
C SER A 29 -11.99 -23.14 7.40
N LEU A 30 -11.47 -22.08 6.78
CA LEU A 30 -10.11 -21.59 6.97
C LEU A 30 -9.97 -20.58 8.13
N LEU A 31 -11.04 -20.32 8.89
CA LEU A 31 -10.98 -19.32 9.97
C LEU A 31 -9.85 -19.58 10.96
N PHE A 32 -9.70 -20.83 11.41
CA PHE A 32 -8.64 -21.20 12.35
C PHE A 32 -7.23 -21.03 11.75
N PRO A 33 -6.89 -21.61 10.58
CA PRO A 33 -5.55 -21.43 10.01
C PRO A 33 -5.25 -19.98 9.63
N VAL A 34 -6.22 -19.21 9.14
CA VAL A 34 -6.05 -17.78 8.85
C VAL A 34 -5.77 -17.01 10.14
N PHE A 35 -6.57 -17.22 11.19
CA PHE A 35 -6.36 -16.56 12.48
C PHE A 35 -4.97 -16.88 13.05
N LEU A 36 -4.57 -18.16 13.05
CA LEU A 36 -3.24 -18.57 13.48
C LEU A 36 -2.15 -17.92 12.63
N GLY A 37 -2.31 -17.89 11.31
CA GLY A 37 -1.39 -17.23 10.39
C GLY A 37 -1.24 -15.73 10.68
N LEU A 38 -2.34 -15.03 10.95
CA LEU A 38 -2.34 -13.60 11.28
C LEU A 38 -1.68 -13.34 12.64
N VAL A 39 -1.92 -14.21 13.63
CA VAL A 39 -1.24 -14.14 14.94
C VAL A 39 0.26 -14.33 14.78
N LEU A 40 0.69 -15.34 14.02
CA LEU A 40 2.11 -15.60 13.75
C LEU A 40 2.75 -14.44 12.97
N THR A 41 2.07 -13.93 11.95
CA THR A 41 2.52 -12.76 11.17
C THR A 41 2.68 -11.54 12.08
N SER A 42 1.71 -11.29 12.95
CA SER A 42 1.74 -10.19 13.91
C SER A 42 2.88 -10.34 14.92
N ALA A 43 3.13 -11.56 15.40
CA ALA A 43 4.25 -11.86 16.28
C ALA A 43 5.59 -11.59 15.58
N VAL A 44 5.75 -12.01 14.32
CA VAL A 44 6.96 -11.74 13.51
C VAL A 44 7.18 -10.24 13.34
N ILE A 45 6.14 -9.48 12.96
CA ILE A 45 6.22 -8.02 12.81
C ILE A 45 6.63 -7.37 14.14
N TRP A 46 6.01 -7.78 15.25
CA TRP A 46 6.30 -7.25 16.57
C TRP A 46 7.73 -7.54 17.03
N LEU A 47 8.19 -8.79 16.87
CA LEU A 47 9.56 -9.23 17.18
C LEU A 47 10.60 -8.53 16.30
N ALA A 48 10.23 -8.13 15.09
CA ALA A 48 11.07 -7.33 14.21
C ALA A 48 11.09 -5.82 14.58
N ASN A 49 10.55 -5.43 15.74
CA ASN A 49 10.35 -4.06 16.24
C ASN A 49 9.25 -3.25 15.53
N GLY A 50 8.41 -3.92 14.73
CA GLY A 50 7.24 -3.32 14.09
C GLY A 50 6.22 -2.82 15.10
N ARG A 51 5.63 -1.67 14.80
CA ARG A 51 4.58 -1.01 15.59
C ARG A 51 3.46 -0.59 14.64
N PHE A 52 2.63 0.35 15.06
CA PHE A 52 1.46 0.82 14.31
C PHE A 52 1.66 0.92 12.79
N TRP A 53 2.67 1.67 12.33
CA TRP A 53 2.94 1.85 10.91
C TRP A 53 3.29 0.56 10.16
N ALA A 54 3.93 -0.42 10.82
CA ALA A 54 4.24 -1.72 10.22
C ALA A 54 2.96 -2.54 9.96
N PHE A 55 1.99 -2.47 10.88
CA PHE A 55 0.69 -3.11 10.69
C PHE A 55 -0.16 -2.40 9.63
N VAL A 56 -0.13 -1.06 9.59
CA VAL A 56 -0.80 -0.29 8.53
C VAL A 56 -0.21 -0.63 7.16
N TYR A 57 1.11 -0.60 7.03
CA TYR A 57 1.83 -0.97 5.81
C TYR A 57 1.50 -2.41 5.39
N PHE A 58 1.62 -3.36 6.33
CA PHE A 58 1.27 -4.78 6.10
C PHE A 58 -0.16 -4.96 5.59
N ALA A 59 -1.15 -4.33 6.23
CA ALA A 59 -2.55 -4.50 5.87
C ALA A 59 -2.92 -3.82 4.54
N THR A 60 -2.24 -2.73 4.19
CA THR A 60 -2.57 -1.95 2.99
C THR A 60 -2.27 -2.73 1.71
N ILE A 61 -1.22 -3.54 1.67
CA ILE A 61 -0.80 -4.24 0.45
C ILE A 61 -1.79 -5.33 0.02
N PRO A 62 -2.19 -6.31 0.88
CA PRO A 62 -3.24 -7.27 0.53
C PRO A 62 -4.57 -6.58 0.24
N PHE A 63 -4.90 -5.51 0.98
CA PHE A 63 -6.11 -4.74 0.74
C PHE A 63 -6.13 -4.12 -0.67
N LEU A 64 -5.04 -3.49 -1.09
CA LEU A 64 -4.92 -2.92 -2.43
C LEU A 64 -5.01 -4.00 -3.51
N ASN A 65 -4.31 -5.12 -3.33
CA ASN A 65 -4.34 -6.22 -4.28
C ASN A 65 -5.72 -6.86 -4.43
N TRP A 66 -6.44 -7.02 -3.32
CA TRP A 66 -7.85 -7.41 -3.34
C TRP A 66 -8.71 -6.38 -4.07
N SER A 67 -8.50 -5.09 -3.77
CA SER A 67 -9.31 -4.01 -4.36
C SER A 67 -9.16 -3.93 -5.88
N PHE A 68 -7.97 -4.18 -6.43
CA PHE A 68 -7.75 -4.18 -7.88
C PHE A 68 -8.54 -5.25 -8.63
N GLY A 69 -8.97 -6.31 -7.93
CA GLY A 69 -9.83 -7.35 -8.51
C GLY A 69 -11.32 -7.16 -8.25
N MET A 70 -11.71 -6.23 -7.38
CA MET A 70 -13.09 -6.08 -6.90
C MET A 70 -13.68 -4.68 -7.13
N VAL A 71 -12.83 -3.68 -7.31
CA VAL A 71 -13.23 -2.28 -7.47
C VAL A 71 -12.90 -1.86 -8.89
N ASP A 72 -13.93 -1.44 -9.62
CA ASP A 72 -13.77 -0.98 -10.99
C ASP A 72 -12.98 0.32 -11.07
N SER A 73 -12.28 0.50 -12.20
CA SER A 73 -11.63 1.76 -12.52
C SER A 73 -12.66 2.85 -12.81
N ILE A 74 -12.33 4.08 -12.44
CA ILE A 74 -13.12 5.26 -12.79
C ILE A 74 -12.61 5.78 -14.12
N THR A 75 -13.48 5.93 -15.10
CA THR A 75 -13.17 6.62 -16.36
C THR A 75 -13.19 8.13 -16.12
N ILE A 76 -12.03 8.77 -16.20
CA ILE A 76 -11.89 10.24 -16.09
C ILE A 76 -12.19 10.88 -17.44
N ALA A 77 -11.72 10.28 -18.53
CA ALA A 77 -11.98 10.73 -19.88
C ALA A 77 -12.23 9.53 -20.79
N THR A 78 -13.32 9.55 -21.55
CA THR A 78 -13.57 8.53 -22.56
C THR A 78 -12.60 8.68 -23.74
N PRO A 79 -12.27 7.59 -24.46
CA PRO A 79 -11.51 7.66 -25.70
C PRO A 79 -12.12 8.67 -26.68
N GLY A 80 -11.29 9.52 -27.27
CA GLY A 80 -11.72 10.58 -28.19
C GLY A 80 -10.55 11.34 -28.80
N GLU A 81 -10.82 12.49 -29.43
CA GLU A 81 -9.82 13.27 -30.16
C GLU A 81 -8.65 13.74 -29.27
N THR A 82 -8.93 14.10 -28.02
CA THR A 82 -7.91 14.58 -27.07
C THR A 82 -7.13 13.44 -26.41
N PHE A 83 -7.80 12.33 -26.09
CA PHE A 83 -7.21 11.16 -25.44
C PHE A 83 -7.59 9.91 -26.22
N ALA A 84 -6.71 9.47 -27.13
CA ALA A 84 -7.01 8.37 -28.05
C ALA A 84 -7.41 7.05 -27.37
N ARG A 85 -6.86 6.78 -26.18
CA ARG A 85 -7.16 5.59 -25.35
C ARG A 85 -7.98 5.92 -24.09
N GLY A 86 -8.42 7.17 -23.95
CA GLY A 86 -9.10 7.65 -22.75
C GLY A 86 -8.15 7.84 -21.56
N ILE A 87 -8.73 8.07 -20.39
CA ILE A 87 -8.05 8.08 -19.11
C ILE A 87 -8.89 7.27 -18.12
N GLU A 88 -8.29 6.25 -17.54
CA GLU A 88 -8.86 5.46 -16.46
C GLU A 88 -7.99 5.62 -15.20
N LEU A 89 -8.60 5.58 -14.03
CA LEU A 89 -7.89 5.66 -12.76
C LEU A 89 -8.55 4.77 -11.72
N HIS A 90 -7.74 3.99 -11.01
CA HIS A 90 -8.26 3.23 -9.88
C HIS A 90 -8.54 4.16 -8.69
N PRO A 91 -9.70 4.09 -8.02
CA PRO A 91 -10.04 5.00 -6.91
C PRO A 91 -8.99 5.02 -5.79
N LEU A 92 -8.31 3.89 -5.58
CA LEU A 92 -7.30 3.74 -4.53
C LEU A 92 -5.88 4.08 -4.99
N THR A 93 -5.70 4.71 -6.16
CA THR A 93 -4.37 5.11 -6.66
C THR A 93 -3.59 5.97 -5.66
N VAL A 94 -4.27 6.89 -4.96
CA VAL A 94 -3.64 7.71 -3.91
C VAL A 94 -3.17 6.82 -2.74
N VAL A 95 -3.99 5.83 -2.35
CA VAL A 95 -3.65 4.88 -1.28
C VAL A 95 -2.48 4.00 -1.70
N THR A 96 -2.40 3.59 -2.97
CA THR A 96 -1.23 2.90 -3.53
C THR A 96 0.05 3.74 -3.36
N GLY A 97 0.00 5.03 -3.64
CA GLY A 97 1.15 5.92 -3.42
C GLY A 97 1.50 6.13 -1.94
N LEU A 98 0.50 6.12 -1.05
CA LEU A 98 0.75 6.20 0.39
C LEU A 98 1.49 4.99 0.95
N VAL A 99 1.50 3.86 0.25
CA VAL A 99 2.27 2.69 0.68
C VAL A 99 3.76 2.98 0.77
N PHE A 100 4.33 3.73 -0.18
CA PHE A 100 5.73 4.18 -0.16
C PHE A 100 6.02 5.04 1.07
N VAL A 101 5.07 5.90 1.44
CA VAL A 101 5.17 6.75 2.64
C VAL A 101 5.11 5.90 3.92
N PHE A 102 4.21 4.91 3.98
CA PHE A 102 4.13 4.00 5.11
C PHE A 102 5.43 3.19 5.24
N ARG A 103 5.98 2.73 4.12
CA ARG A 103 7.28 2.06 4.06
C ARG A 103 8.37 2.94 4.65
N ASP A 104 8.46 4.22 4.28
CA ASP A 104 9.45 5.14 4.85
C ASP A 104 9.34 5.24 6.38
N PHE A 105 8.13 5.31 6.92
CA PHE A 105 7.90 5.33 8.37
C PHE A 105 8.30 4.00 9.03
N VAL A 106 8.04 2.88 8.37
CA VAL A 106 8.43 1.56 8.86
C VAL A 106 9.94 1.37 8.80
N GLN A 107 10.58 1.76 7.69
CA GLN A 107 12.02 1.64 7.48
C GLN A 107 12.82 2.51 8.43
N ARG A 108 12.35 3.73 8.73
CA ARG A 108 12.95 4.58 9.77
C ARG A 108 12.98 3.89 11.15
N ARG A 109 12.01 3.03 11.45
CA ARG A 109 11.97 2.32 12.75
C ARG A 109 12.66 0.95 12.71
N MET A 110 12.39 0.19 11.67
CA MET A 110 12.75 -1.22 11.55
C MET A 110 14.07 -1.41 10.77
N GLY A 111 14.63 -0.35 10.19
CA GLY A 111 15.75 -0.44 9.26
C GLY A 111 15.41 -1.40 8.11
N HIS A 112 16.36 -2.25 7.77
CA HIS A 112 16.19 -3.25 6.69
C HIS A 112 15.15 -4.34 7.01
N LYS A 113 14.71 -4.48 8.28
CA LYS A 113 13.67 -5.45 8.65
C LYS A 113 12.29 -5.12 8.05
N VAL A 114 12.10 -3.92 7.47
CA VAL A 114 10.91 -3.59 6.67
C VAL A 114 10.66 -4.60 5.54
N LEU A 115 11.73 -5.19 4.98
CA LEU A 115 11.63 -6.21 3.93
C LEU A 115 10.90 -7.47 4.40
N ILE A 116 10.95 -7.79 5.70
CA ILE A 116 10.17 -8.91 6.29
C ILE A 116 8.67 -8.59 6.21
N VAL A 117 8.29 -7.36 6.55
CA VAL A 117 6.89 -6.93 6.51
C VAL A 117 6.38 -6.93 5.07
N MET A 118 7.19 -6.44 4.13
CA MET A 118 6.91 -6.48 2.69
C MET A 118 6.69 -7.92 2.20
N ALA A 119 7.60 -8.84 2.53
CA ALA A 119 7.50 -10.23 2.11
C ALA A 119 6.23 -10.91 2.67
N LEU A 120 5.90 -10.67 3.94
CA LEU A 120 4.67 -11.18 4.56
C LEU A 120 3.43 -10.60 3.86
N ALA A 121 3.42 -9.31 3.57
CA ALA A 121 2.29 -8.64 2.93
C ALA A 121 2.05 -9.14 1.50
N ILE A 122 3.12 -9.37 0.73
CA ILE A 122 3.04 -10.01 -0.60
C ILE A 122 2.51 -11.44 -0.46
N ALA A 123 3.02 -12.23 0.49
CA ALA A 123 2.54 -13.60 0.71
C ALA A 123 1.03 -13.65 1.02
N TRP A 124 0.55 -12.76 1.89
CA TRP A 124 -0.88 -12.63 2.18
C TRP A 124 -1.70 -12.13 0.99
N SER A 125 -1.10 -11.35 0.08
CA SER A 125 -1.79 -10.90 -1.14
C SER A 125 -2.19 -12.06 -2.05
N PHE A 126 -1.38 -13.12 -2.14
CA PHE A 126 -1.73 -14.33 -2.88
C PHE A 126 -2.92 -15.10 -2.28
N PHE A 127 -3.22 -14.89 -1.00
CA PHE A 127 -4.38 -15.50 -0.35
C PHE A 127 -5.68 -14.71 -0.64
N TYR A 128 -5.61 -13.38 -0.68
CA TYR A 128 -6.78 -12.51 -0.83
C TYR A 128 -7.09 -12.08 -2.27
N ALA A 129 -6.11 -12.08 -3.17
CA ALA A 129 -6.27 -11.61 -4.53
C ALA A 129 -6.12 -12.75 -5.55
N TRP A 130 -6.60 -12.49 -6.76
CA TRP A 130 -6.47 -13.43 -7.88
C TRP A 130 -4.99 -13.68 -8.19
N PRO A 131 -4.53 -14.93 -8.41
CA PRO A 131 -3.10 -15.23 -8.58
C PRO A 131 -2.40 -14.40 -9.66
N VAL A 132 -3.09 -14.12 -10.77
CA VAL A 132 -2.55 -13.30 -11.87
C VAL A 132 -2.35 -11.85 -11.43
N ILE A 133 -3.33 -11.27 -10.74
CA ILE A 133 -3.24 -9.91 -10.20
C ILE A 133 -2.15 -9.86 -9.13
N ALA A 134 -2.19 -10.78 -8.15
CA ALA A 134 -1.23 -10.86 -7.06
C ALA A 134 0.21 -11.05 -7.54
N LEU A 135 0.42 -11.80 -8.62
CA LEU A 135 1.74 -11.97 -9.22
C LEU A 135 2.21 -10.69 -9.92
N ALA A 136 1.37 -10.10 -10.77
CA ALA A 136 1.71 -8.88 -11.51
C ALA A 136 1.96 -7.70 -10.57
N SER A 137 1.03 -7.44 -9.65
CA SER A 137 1.16 -6.38 -8.66
C SER A 137 2.20 -6.71 -7.60
N GLY A 138 2.34 -7.96 -7.18
CA GLY A 138 3.36 -8.38 -6.22
C GLY A 138 4.79 -8.16 -6.74
N ILE A 139 5.04 -8.42 -8.02
CA ILE A 139 6.33 -8.12 -8.67
C ILE A 139 6.52 -6.61 -8.81
N ALA A 140 5.50 -5.89 -9.28
CA ALA A 140 5.54 -4.42 -9.37
C ALA A 140 5.88 -3.77 -8.03
N PHE A 141 5.20 -4.24 -6.99
CA PHE A 141 5.33 -3.79 -5.63
C PHE A 141 6.71 -4.15 -5.07
N ALA A 142 7.18 -5.39 -5.22
CA ALA A 142 8.51 -5.78 -4.76
C ALA A 142 9.63 -4.96 -5.42
N ILE A 143 9.56 -4.74 -6.74
CA ILE A 143 10.60 -3.98 -7.47
C ILE A 143 10.57 -2.50 -7.07
N SER A 144 9.39 -1.89 -7.01
CA SER A 144 9.26 -0.49 -6.61
C SER A 144 9.70 -0.28 -5.17
N GLU A 145 9.29 -1.14 -4.24
CA GLU A 145 9.66 -1.06 -2.83
C GLU A 145 11.15 -1.32 -2.58
N ILE A 146 11.80 -2.22 -3.34
CA ILE A 146 13.26 -2.38 -3.28
C ILE A 146 13.95 -1.11 -3.78
N THR A 147 13.46 -0.49 -4.85
CA THR A 147 13.99 0.77 -5.38
C THR A 147 13.87 1.87 -4.33
N ASP A 148 12.68 1.97 -3.73
CA ASP A 148 12.33 2.90 -2.66
C ASP A 148 13.24 2.69 -1.43
N TRP A 149 13.42 1.43 -1.01
CA TRP A 149 14.30 0.99 0.06
C TRP A 149 15.76 1.38 -0.17
N LEU A 150 16.27 1.19 -1.41
CA LEU A 150 17.62 1.59 -1.79
C LEU A 150 17.78 3.11 -1.65
N ILE A 151 16.86 3.89 -2.21
CA ILE A 151 16.93 5.36 -2.17
C ILE A 151 16.89 5.85 -0.73
N PHE A 152 15.95 5.37 0.08
CA PHE A 152 15.85 5.79 1.48
C PHE A 152 17.07 5.38 2.31
N THR A 153 17.66 4.21 2.03
CA THR A 153 18.86 3.72 2.72
C THR A 153 20.08 4.58 2.40
N PHE A 154 20.29 4.92 1.12
CA PHE A 154 21.50 5.60 0.68
C PHE A 154 21.40 7.12 0.70
N THR A 155 20.19 7.69 0.72
CA THR A 155 20.00 9.14 0.80
C THR A 155 19.96 9.61 2.25
N LYS A 156 20.91 10.48 2.63
CA LYS A 156 20.98 11.11 3.97
C LYS A 156 20.23 12.43 4.04
N TYR A 157 19.12 12.56 3.30
CA TYR A 157 18.31 13.78 3.32
C TYR A 157 17.52 13.91 4.62
N ARG A 158 16.85 15.04 4.80
CA ARG A 158 15.80 15.16 5.83
C ARG A 158 14.62 14.24 5.52
N LEU A 159 13.89 13.79 6.53
CA LEU A 159 12.75 12.89 6.39
C LEU A 159 11.72 13.37 5.35
N SER A 160 11.31 14.64 5.39
CA SER A 160 10.34 15.15 4.41
C SER A 160 10.81 14.98 2.97
N THR A 161 12.12 15.17 2.72
CA THR A 161 12.71 15.06 1.40
C THR A 161 12.94 13.62 1.01
N ARG A 162 13.31 12.74 1.96
CA ARG A 162 13.37 11.30 1.71
C ARG A 162 12.03 10.81 1.21
N ILE A 163 10.93 11.13 1.92
CA ILE A 163 9.56 10.74 1.53
C ILE A 163 9.20 11.15 0.10
N LEU A 164 9.54 12.39 -0.27
CA LEU A 164 9.20 12.89 -1.59
C LEU A 164 10.06 12.26 -2.69
N VAL A 165 11.37 12.13 -2.46
CA VAL A 165 12.33 11.61 -3.44
C VAL A 165 12.16 10.11 -3.64
N SER A 166 11.96 9.36 -2.55
CA SER A 166 11.70 7.93 -2.55
C SER A 166 10.45 7.63 -3.39
N SER A 167 9.33 8.25 -3.03
CA SER A 167 8.05 8.15 -3.76
C SER A 167 8.16 8.60 -5.22
N ALA A 168 8.93 9.66 -5.52
CA ALA A 168 9.09 10.18 -6.88
C ALA A 168 9.78 9.19 -7.82
N VAL A 169 10.60 8.27 -7.30
CA VAL A 169 11.23 7.23 -8.10
C VAL A 169 10.44 5.92 -8.05
N ALA A 170 9.90 5.56 -6.88
CA ALA A 170 9.10 4.35 -6.73
C ALA A 170 7.79 4.41 -7.53
N ALA A 171 7.09 5.55 -7.54
CA ALA A 171 5.79 5.68 -8.21
C ALA A 171 5.85 5.44 -9.73
N PRO A 172 6.83 5.98 -10.49
CA PRO A 172 6.99 5.63 -11.91
C PRO A 172 7.30 4.15 -12.14
N VAL A 173 8.17 3.55 -11.33
CA VAL A 173 8.54 2.13 -11.43
C VAL A 173 7.31 1.25 -11.21
N ASP A 174 6.60 1.47 -10.10
CA ASP A 174 5.38 0.75 -9.75
C ASP A 174 4.28 0.93 -10.81
N THR A 175 4.04 2.17 -11.24
CA THR A 175 3.01 2.49 -12.24
C THR A 175 3.29 1.81 -13.58
N THR A 176 4.55 1.74 -14.00
CA THR A 176 4.93 1.09 -15.25
C THR A 176 4.61 -0.40 -15.21
N ILE A 177 5.04 -1.09 -14.15
CA ILE A 177 4.84 -2.54 -14.03
C ILE A 177 3.36 -2.85 -13.78
N PHE A 178 2.67 -2.05 -12.96
CA PHE A 178 1.24 -2.20 -12.68
C PHE A 178 0.39 -2.02 -13.94
N LEU A 179 0.56 -0.91 -14.68
CA LEU A 179 -0.21 -0.67 -15.89
C LEU A 179 0.11 -1.69 -16.98
N TYR A 180 1.36 -2.16 -17.07
CA TYR A 180 1.71 -3.26 -17.96
C TYR A 180 0.96 -4.55 -17.59
N GLY A 181 0.94 -4.92 -16.30
CA GLY A 181 0.20 -6.08 -15.82
C GLY A 181 -1.30 -5.96 -16.04
N ALA A 182 -1.88 -4.78 -15.81
CA ALA A 182 -3.29 -4.51 -16.06
C ALA A 182 -3.63 -4.60 -17.56
N ASP A 183 -2.77 -4.07 -18.43
CA ASP A 183 -2.91 -4.16 -19.88
C ASP A 183 -2.91 -5.63 -20.34
N LEU A 184 -1.93 -6.41 -19.85
CA LEU A 184 -1.83 -7.83 -20.16
C LEU A 184 -3.05 -8.62 -19.64
N ALA A 185 -3.53 -8.32 -18.44
CA ALA A 185 -4.71 -8.98 -17.88
C ALA A 185 -5.97 -8.71 -18.73
N ARG A 186 -6.17 -7.47 -19.21
CA ARG A 186 -7.28 -7.13 -20.10
C ARG A 186 -7.16 -7.82 -21.46
N GLN A 187 -5.96 -7.89 -22.04
CA GLN A 187 -5.73 -8.64 -23.28
C GLN A 187 -6.14 -10.11 -23.12
N MET A 188 -5.78 -10.75 -22.00
CA MET A 188 -6.09 -12.16 -21.74
C MET A 188 -7.57 -12.42 -21.42
N GLN A 189 -8.23 -11.53 -20.68
CA GLN A 189 -9.60 -11.74 -20.20
C GLN A 189 -10.68 -11.18 -21.13
N LEU A 190 -10.41 -10.02 -21.75
CA LEU A 190 -11.38 -9.25 -22.54
C LEU A 190 -11.03 -9.21 -24.02
N GLY A 191 -9.81 -9.60 -24.41
CA GLY A 191 -9.35 -9.51 -25.81
C GLY A 191 -9.06 -8.08 -26.27
N ASP A 192 -8.81 -7.16 -25.33
CA ASP A 192 -8.47 -5.77 -25.62
C ASP A 192 -7.15 -5.65 -26.41
N GLU A 193 -6.98 -4.56 -27.17
CA GLU A 193 -5.72 -4.28 -27.85
C GLU A 193 -4.60 -3.88 -26.87
N PRO A 194 -3.32 -4.14 -27.22
CA PRO A 194 -2.19 -3.65 -26.43
C PRO A 194 -2.17 -2.12 -26.29
N GLY A 195 -1.80 -1.65 -25.10
CA GLY A 195 -1.73 -0.22 -24.77
C GLY A 195 -3.08 0.41 -24.44
N ASN A 196 -4.06 -0.41 -24.02
CA ASN A 196 -5.32 0.04 -23.44
C ASN A 196 -5.08 0.72 -22.08
N MET A 197 -4.29 0.08 -21.20
CA MET A 197 -4.00 0.62 -19.86
C MET A 197 -2.65 1.34 -19.81
N LEU A 198 -1.61 0.75 -20.41
CA LEU A 198 -0.28 1.34 -20.44
C LEU A 198 -0.13 2.29 -21.63
N HIS A 199 -0.48 3.55 -21.40
CA HIS A 199 -0.19 4.66 -22.31
C HIS A 199 0.17 5.92 -21.52
N LEU A 200 0.73 6.92 -22.20
CA LEU A 200 1.32 8.09 -21.56
C LEU A 200 0.34 8.84 -20.64
N ALA A 201 -0.92 9.02 -21.07
CA ALA A 201 -1.91 9.74 -20.27
C ALA A 201 -2.22 9.03 -18.94
N ASN A 202 -2.54 7.73 -18.95
CA ASN A 202 -2.75 6.95 -17.72
C ASN A 202 -1.49 6.92 -16.86
N TRP A 203 -0.32 6.72 -17.47
CA TRP A 203 0.95 6.69 -16.76
C TRP A 203 1.19 7.98 -15.96
N ILE A 204 0.97 9.15 -16.58
CA ILE A 204 1.10 10.46 -15.91
C ILE A 204 0.06 10.61 -14.79
N VAL A 205 -1.21 10.31 -15.08
CA VAL A 205 -2.31 10.47 -14.10
C VAL A 205 -2.10 9.57 -12.89
N PHE A 206 -1.67 8.32 -13.08
CA PHE A 206 -1.38 7.41 -11.98
C PHE A 206 -0.19 7.91 -11.13
N ILE A 207 0.87 8.42 -11.75
CA ILE A 207 2.01 8.98 -11.01
C ILE A 207 1.56 10.20 -10.20
N ILE A 208 0.80 11.12 -10.79
CA ILE A 208 0.27 12.29 -10.06
C ILE A 208 -0.62 11.83 -8.90
N GLY A 209 -1.49 10.85 -9.13
CA GLY A 209 -2.36 10.26 -8.12
C GLY A 209 -1.55 9.70 -6.95
N LYS A 210 -0.54 8.86 -7.23
CA LYS A 210 0.34 8.26 -6.20
C LYS A 210 1.15 9.32 -5.46
N MET A 211 1.66 10.32 -6.17
CA MET A 211 2.50 11.38 -5.59
C MET A 211 1.69 12.37 -4.73
N SER A 212 0.39 12.49 -4.93
CA SER A 212 -0.45 13.46 -4.20
C SER A 212 -0.36 13.25 -2.67
N GLY A 213 -0.46 12.00 -2.20
CA GLY A 213 -0.33 11.66 -0.79
C GLY A 213 1.06 11.95 -0.25
N ALA A 214 2.11 11.54 -0.97
CA ALA A 214 3.50 11.80 -0.59
C ALA A 214 3.80 13.30 -0.50
N ALA A 215 3.29 14.11 -1.43
CA ALA A 215 3.46 15.56 -1.43
C ALA A 215 2.81 16.22 -0.21
N VAL A 216 1.57 15.83 0.12
CA VAL A 216 0.85 16.35 1.30
C VAL A 216 1.55 15.96 2.60
N ILE A 217 1.93 14.68 2.75
CA ILE A 217 2.61 14.20 3.96
C ILE A 217 4.00 14.82 4.09
N SER A 218 4.78 14.88 3.00
CA SER A 218 6.08 15.54 2.97
C SER A 218 5.96 17.01 3.41
N TYR A 219 4.97 17.74 2.89
CA TYR A 219 4.71 19.12 3.30
C TYR A 219 4.41 19.23 4.80
N TYR A 220 3.52 18.38 5.32
CA TYR A 220 3.15 18.40 6.74
C TYR A 220 4.34 18.08 7.66
N ILE A 221 5.12 17.04 7.33
CA ILE A 221 6.35 16.70 8.05
C ILE A 221 7.34 17.86 7.98
N ARG A 222 7.50 18.50 6.83
CA ARG A 222 8.38 19.65 6.66
C ARG A 222 8.01 20.82 7.57
N GLN A 223 6.72 21.07 7.80
CA GLN A 223 6.29 22.10 8.74
C GLN A 223 6.63 21.75 10.18
N ARG A 224 6.47 20.47 10.57
CA ARG A 224 6.84 20.00 11.91
C ARG A 224 8.35 20.02 12.16
N GLU A 225 9.15 19.70 11.13
CA GLU A 225 10.60 19.89 11.14
C GLU A 225 10.98 21.35 11.39
N LYS A 226 10.35 22.30 10.67
CA LYS A 226 10.59 23.74 10.86
C LYS A 226 10.19 24.25 12.25
N GLN A 227 9.19 23.64 12.86
CA GLN A 227 8.74 23.94 14.22
C GLN A 227 9.62 23.27 15.30
N GLY A 228 10.59 22.45 14.92
CA GLY A 228 11.42 21.69 15.87
C GLY A 228 10.68 20.59 16.63
N LEU A 229 9.49 20.18 16.16
CA LEU A 229 8.69 19.13 16.78
C LEU A 229 9.16 17.72 16.40
N ILE A 230 9.91 17.61 15.31
CA ILE A 230 10.47 16.36 14.80
C ILE A 230 11.91 16.66 14.38
N ASP A 231 12.84 15.80 14.78
CA ASP A 231 14.20 15.85 14.26
C ASP A 231 14.20 15.40 12.77
N PRO A 232 14.65 16.27 11.84
CA PRO A 232 14.70 15.96 10.42
C PRO A 232 15.62 14.78 10.04
N TYR A 233 16.57 14.41 10.90
CA TYR A 233 17.62 13.41 10.64
C TYR A 233 17.58 12.22 11.60
N ASP A 234 16.58 12.14 12.46
CA ASP A 234 16.39 11.03 13.40
C ASP A 234 16.01 9.76 12.62
N ASP A 235 17.00 8.90 12.40
CA ASP A 235 16.93 7.70 11.57
C ASP A 235 16.59 6.43 12.37
N ASP A 236 16.44 6.57 13.68
CA ASP A 236 16.18 5.49 14.61
C ASP A 236 15.26 6.03 15.70
N GLY A 237 14.04 5.51 15.81
CA GLY A 237 13.15 5.82 16.94
C GLY A 237 13.67 5.28 18.30
N PHE A 238 14.94 5.52 18.62
CA PHE A 238 15.75 5.06 19.73
C PHE A 238 16.84 6.09 20.13
N THR A 239 16.47 7.35 20.26
CA THR A 239 17.12 8.24 21.23
C THR A 239 16.31 8.31 22.53
N PRO A 240 16.46 7.37 23.49
CA PRO A 240 16.09 7.65 24.87
C PRO A 240 17.20 8.49 25.53
N GLU A 241 16.84 9.69 26.01
CA GLU A 241 17.56 10.65 26.89
C GLU A 241 19.11 10.66 26.83
N SER A 242 19.77 11.76 26.47
CA SER A 242 19.57 13.10 27.01
C SER A 242 19.95 14.16 25.99
N LYS A 243 19.09 15.15 25.78
CA LYS A 243 19.54 16.46 25.28
C LYS A 243 20.52 16.99 26.35
N PRO A 244 21.83 17.19 26.07
CA PRO A 244 22.67 17.86 27.04
C PRO A 244 22.06 19.23 27.31
N ALA A 245 21.84 19.52 28.60
CA ALA A 245 21.35 20.82 29.00
C ALA A 245 22.39 21.89 28.60
N GLY A 246 22.03 22.75 27.65
CA GLY A 246 22.78 23.97 27.32
C GLY A 246 23.62 23.94 26.04
N ALA A 247 22.98 23.84 24.88
CA ALA A 247 23.54 24.27 23.60
C ALA A 247 22.56 25.20 22.89
#